data_AF-A0A519Q8X4-F1
#
_entry.id   AF-A0A519Q8X4-F1
#
_cell.length_a   1.000
_cell.length_b   1.000
_cell.length_c   1.000
_cell.angle_alpha   90.00
_cell.angle_beta   90.00
_cell.angle_gamma   90.00
#
_symmetry.space_group_name_H-M   'P 1'
#
loop_
_entity.id
_entity.type
_entity.pdbx_description
1 polymer ?
#
loop_
_entity_poly.entity_id
_entity_poly.type
_entity_poly.pdbx_seq_one_letter_code
_entity_poly.pdbx_strand_id
1 'polypeptide(L)' 'MDLSDLGQIDEVIHGRMRLGIMVYLAEAERADFTALKTALDATQGNLSIHLRKLE' A
#
# COMPACT_ATOMS: atom_id res chain seq x y z
N MET A 1 8.83 8.69 -18.31
CA MET A 1 9.30 8.41 -16.96
C MET A 1 10.71 7.89 -17.12
N ASP A 2 11.68 8.73 -16.78
CA ASP A 2 13.09 8.31 -16.75
C ASP A 2 13.31 7.49 -15.47
N LEU A 3 14.29 6.59 -15.45
CA LEU A 3 14.61 5.79 -14.26
C LEU A 3 15.07 6.68 -13.09
N SER A 4 15.50 7.91 -13.37
CA SER A 4 15.76 8.94 -12.35
C SER A 4 14.51 9.33 -11.56
N ASP A 5 13.31 9.23 -12.14
CA ASP A 5 12.04 9.46 -11.44
C ASP A 5 11.77 8.40 -10.37
N LEU A 6 12.28 7.16 -10.56
CA LEU A 6 12.15 6.09 -9.58
C LEU A 6 12.96 6.36 -8.30
N GLY A 7 14.03 7.17 -8.39
CA GLY A 7 14.81 7.59 -7.22
C GLY A 7 14.05 8.53 -6.28
N GLN A 8 12.91 9.07 -6.71
CA GLN A 8 12.01 9.91 -5.90
C GLN A 8 10.92 9.10 -5.21
N ILE A 9 10.84 7.79 -5.47
CA ILE A 9 9.92 6.91 -4.79
C ILE A 9 10.30 6.84 -3.32
N ASP A 10 9.37 7.23 -2.46
CA ASP A 10 9.56 7.19 -1.02
C ASP A 10 9.91 5.76 -0.57
N GLU A 11 10.93 5.61 0.28
CA GLU A 11 11.30 4.36 0.92
C GLU A 11 10.13 3.75 1.70
N VAL A 12 9.13 4.56 2.05
CA VAL A 12 7.90 4.11 2.69
C VAL A 12 7.16 3.05 1.88
N ILE A 13 7.33 2.94 0.56
CA ILE A 13 6.68 1.86 -0.21
C ILE A 13 7.49 0.54 -0.25
N HIS A 14 8.70 0.48 0.33
CA HIS A 14 9.59 -0.70 0.30
C HIS A 14 9.14 -1.87 1.20
N GLY A 15 7.84 -2.08 1.39
CA GLY A 15 7.30 -3.26 2.07
C GLY A 15 6.23 -3.92 1.21
N ARG A 16 6.27 -5.25 1.11
CA ARG A 16 5.26 -6.06 0.38
C ARG A 16 3.83 -5.61 0.70
N MET A 17 3.56 -5.31 1.97
CA MET A 17 2.22 -4.91 2.37
C MET A 17 1.84 -3.51 1.87
N ARG A 18 2.76 -2.55 1.92
CA ARG A 18 2.52 -1.18 1.44
C ARG A 18 2.37 -1.15 -0.08
N LEU A 19 3.18 -1.93 -0.78
CA LEU A 19 3.04 -2.12 -2.23
C LEU A 19 1.69 -2.77 -2.58
N GLY A 20 1.28 -3.81 -1.85
CA GLY A 20 -0.03 -4.44 -2.08
C GLY A 20 -1.20 -3.46 -1.91
N ILE A 21 -1.15 -2.60 -0.89
CA ILE A 21 -2.16 -1.53 -0.68
C ILE A 21 -2.16 -0.57 -1.88
N MET A 22 -0.99 -0.09 -2.30
CA MET A 22 -0.87 0.85 -3.43
C MET A 22 -1.36 0.25 -4.75
N VAL A 23 -0.99 -1.00 -5.04
CA VAL A 23 -1.45 -1.70 -6.25
C VAL A 23 -2.96 -1.88 -6.23
N TYR A 24 -3.54 -2.30 -5.10
CA TYR A 24 -4.98 -2.45 -4.98
C TYR A 24 -5.72 -1.12 -5.19
N LEU A 25 -5.22 -0.05 -4.58
CA LEU A 25 -5.83 1.28 -4.70
C LEU A 25 -5.62 1.91 -6.08
N ALA A 26 -4.56 1.55 -6.80
CA ALA A 26 -4.34 1.98 -8.18
C ALA A 26 -5.44 1.45 -9.12
N GLU A 27 -6.02 0.28 -8.83
CA GLU A 27 -7.14 -0.28 -9.59
C GLU A 27 -8.51 0.13 -9.04
N ALA A 28 -8.67 0.15 -7.71
CA ALA A 28 -9.96 0.37 -7.06
C ALA A 28 -10.32 1.84 -6.82
N GLU A 29 -9.36 2.77 -6.95
CA GLU A 29 -9.40 4.20 -6.59
C GLU A 29 -9.65 4.49 -5.09
N ARG A 30 -10.56 3.74 -4.45
CA ARG A 30 -10.90 3.81 -3.03
C ARG A 30 -11.29 2.44 -2.51
N ALA A 31 -10.91 2.16 -1.27
CA ALA A 31 -11.30 0.94 -0.58
C ALA A 31 -11.43 1.19 0.91
N ASP A 32 -12.38 0.51 1.56
CA ASP A 32 -12.44 0.48 3.00
C ASP A 32 -11.43 -0.51 3.61
N PHE A 33 -11.26 -0.43 4.92
CA PHE A 33 -10.32 -1.28 5.65
C PHE A 33 -10.64 -2.77 5.51
N THR A 34 -11.91 -3.15 5.47
CA THR A 34 -12.34 -4.56 5.39
C THR A 34 -12.06 -5.14 4.01
N ALA A 35 -12.29 -4.35 2.94
CA ALA A 35 -11.97 -4.70 1.57
C ALA A 35 -10.47 -4.93 1.42
N LEU A 36 -9.63 -3.99 1.89
CA LEU A 36 -8.17 -4.13 1.87
C LEU A 36 -7.71 -5.35 2.68
N LYS A 37 -8.23 -5.53 3.89
CA LYS A 37 -7.89 -6.66 4.75
C LYS A 37 -8.17 -8.00 4.07
N THR A 38 -9.30 -8.09 3.37
CA THR A 38 -9.73 -9.30 2.69
C THR A 38 -8.91 -9.55 1.42
N ALA A 39 -8.75 -8.54 0.57
CA ALA A 39 -8.01 -8.65 -0.69
C ALA A 39 -6.53 -8.99 -0.49
N LEU A 40 -5.96 -8.54 0.63
CA LEU A 40 -4.54 -8.68 0.92
C LEU A 40 -4.21 -9.81 1.90
N ASP A 41 -5.23 -10.57 2.33
CA ASP A 41 -5.11 -11.58 3.40
C ASP A 41 -4.34 -11.07 4.62
N ALA A 42 -4.69 -9.85 5.05
CA ALA A 42 -3.99 -9.17 6.13
C ALA A 42 -4.70 -9.39 7.48
N THR A 43 -3.92 -9.34 8.55
CA THR A 43 -4.48 -9.18 9.90
C THR A 43 -4.77 -7.70 10.17
N GLN A 44 -5.67 -7.40 11.11
CA GLN A 44 -6.01 -6.02 11.47
C GLN A 44 -4.78 -5.21 11.91
N GLY A 45 -3.92 -5.81 12.75
CA GLY A 45 -2.71 -5.14 13.24
C GLY A 45 -1.69 -4.90 12.13
N ASN A 46 -1.47 -5.89 11.26
CA ASN A 46 -0.57 -5.76 10.11
C ASN A 46 -1.04 -4.62 9.18
N LEU A 47 -2.31 -4.63 8.78
CA LEU A 47 -2.86 -3.60 7.91
C LEU A 47 -2.83 -2.20 8.55
N SER A 48 -3.19 -2.07 9.83
CA SER A 48 -3.21 -0.77 10.52
C SER A 48 -1.83 -0.13 10.63
N ILE A 49 -0.79 -0.90 10.97
CA ILE A 49 0.59 -0.38 11.06
C ILE A 49 1.08 0.09 9.69
N HIS A 50 0.75 -0.61 8.62
CA HIS A 50 1.17 -0.22 7.28
C HIS A 50 0.39 0.98 6.75
N LEU A 51 -0.92 1.09 6.99
CA LEU A 51 -1.71 2.27 6.60
C LEU A 51 -1.23 3.54 7.30
N ARG A 52 -0.90 3.49 8.60
CA ARG A 52 -0.32 4.64 9.32
C ARG A 52 1.04 5.09 8.81
N LYS A 53 1.77 4.21 8.13
CA LYS A 53 3.04 4.57 7.47
C LYS A 53 2.82 5.13 6.07
N LEU A 54 1.63 4.99 5.51
CA LEU A 54 1.24 5.53 4.21
C LEU A 54 0.50 6.87 4.33
N GLU A 55 -0.01 7.20 5.53
CA GLU A 55 -0.35 8.58 5.94
C GLU A 55 0.90 9.46 6.03
#